data_AF-A0A2T4UIP8-F1
#
_entry.id   AF-A0A2T4UIP8-F1
#
_cell.length_a   1.000
_cell.length_b   1.000
_cell.length_c   1.000
_cell.angle_alpha   90.00
_cell.angle_beta   90.00
_cell.angle_gamma   90.00
#
_symmetry.space_group_name_H-M   'P 1'
#
loop_
_entity.id
_entity.type
_entity.pdbx_description
1 polymer ?
#
loop_
_entity_poly.entity_id
_entity_poly.type
_entity_poly.pdbx_seq_one_letter_code
_entity_poly.pdbx_strand_id
1 'polypeptide(L)'
;MTCTTDRCATAADCTRHVALLLAGDRGTAAARSAAAADAALDDLAAALRACRSGSAARELRACAAVLAERFTVDLGGTPATLAPDRVLARGAGAPLVLGAIAVTAARRGGVALGLLAGPHGRYAVAHATYPKPLVLDLQEGFALQDVGGRESLHRWLCAHETAQRVAELRRSGRRKDARTVAPAAAPALSS
;
A
#
# COMPACT_ATOMS: atom_id res chain seq x y z
N MET A 1 -10.80 -12.83 14.24
CA MET A 1 -11.58 -12.75 12.98
C MET A 1 -10.64 -12.96 11.82
N THR A 2 -10.51 -14.20 11.32
CA THR A 2 -9.75 -14.51 10.10
C THR A 2 -10.68 -14.30 8.91
N CYS A 3 -10.36 -13.30 8.08
CA CYS A 3 -11.08 -13.06 6.83
C CYS A 3 -10.75 -14.22 5.87
N THR A 4 -11.67 -15.16 5.71
CA THR A 4 -11.58 -16.16 4.66
C THR A 4 -11.84 -15.47 3.32
N THR A 5 -11.02 -15.78 2.31
CA THR A 5 -11.01 -15.17 0.98
C THR A 5 -12.38 -15.15 0.29
N ASP A 6 -13.27 -16.09 0.63
CA ASP A 6 -14.62 -16.20 0.06
C ASP A 6 -15.64 -15.16 0.57
N ARG A 7 -15.38 -14.44 1.68
CA ARG A 7 -16.34 -13.46 2.25
C ARG A 7 -16.07 -11.99 1.89
N CYS A 8 -15.05 -11.68 1.10
CA CYS A 8 -14.85 -10.33 0.55
C CYS A 8 -15.71 -10.08 -0.72
N ALA A 9 -16.95 -10.59 -0.72
CA ALA A 9 -17.79 -10.80 -1.90
C ALA A 9 -18.30 -9.52 -2.59
N THR A 10 -17.90 -8.34 -2.16
CA THR A 10 -17.96 -7.13 -3.00
C THR A 10 -16.61 -6.43 -2.96
N ALA A 11 -15.82 -6.60 -4.02
CA ALA A 11 -14.57 -5.85 -4.24
C ALA A 11 -14.76 -4.32 -4.15
N ALA A 12 -16.00 -3.85 -4.36
CA ALA A 12 -16.41 -2.46 -4.19
C ALA A 12 -16.34 -1.97 -2.72
N ASP A 13 -16.80 -2.75 -1.75
CA ASP A 13 -16.85 -2.32 -0.34
C ASP A 13 -15.47 -2.32 0.33
N CYS A 14 -14.61 -3.26 -0.08
CA CYS A 14 -13.22 -3.32 0.39
C CYS A 14 -12.40 -2.11 -0.08
N THR A 15 -12.61 -1.66 -1.32
CA THR A 15 -11.96 -0.47 -1.88
C THR A 15 -12.42 0.81 -1.18
N ARG A 16 -13.72 0.89 -0.88
CA ARG A 16 -14.32 2.00 -0.13
C ARG A 16 -13.80 2.09 1.31
N HIS A 17 -13.55 0.96 1.97
CA HIS A 17 -12.97 0.92 3.32
C HIS A 17 -11.54 1.45 3.36
N VAL A 18 -10.72 1.08 2.37
CA VAL A 18 -9.39 1.68 2.22
C VAL A 18 -9.55 3.18 2.01
N ALA A 19 -10.33 3.64 1.02
CA ALA A 19 -10.58 5.05 0.74
C ALA A 19 -11.05 5.86 1.97
N LEU A 20 -11.98 5.31 2.79
CA LEU A 20 -12.44 5.92 4.04
C LEU A 20 -11.33 6.02 5.09
N LEU A 21 -10.48 5.01 5.20
CA LEU A 21 -9.28 5.08 6.05
C LEU A 21 -8.23 6.06 5.51
N LEU A 22 -8.20 6.32 4.19
CA LEU A 22 -7.30 7.31 3.59
C LEU A 22 -7.80 8.73 3.84
N ALA A 23 -9.12 8.95 3.77
CA ALA A 23 -9.75 10.25 3.89
C ALA A 23 -9.60 10.87 5.30
N GLY A 24 -9.68 10.07 6.35
CA GLY A 24 -9.61 10.56 7.73
C GLY A 24 -10.74 11.54 8.08
N ASP A 25 -10.87 11.84 9.37
CA ASP A 25 -11.98 12.61 9.92
C ASP A 25 -11.69 14.12 9.82
N ARG A 26 -11.88 14.71 8.63
CA ARG A 26 -11.62 16.15 8.39
C ARG A 26 -12.63 16.68 7.37
N GLY A 27 -13.09 17.92 7.54
CA GLY A 27 -14.22 18.52 6.79
C GLY A 27 -13.99 18.75 5.28
N THR A 28 -14.48 19.87 4.74
CA THR A 28 -14.52 20.16 3.28
C THR A 28 -13.17 20.08 2.56
N ALA A 29 -12.07 20.36 3.24
CA ALA A 29 -10.71 20.18 2.70
C ALA A 29 -10.37 18.69 2.45
N ALA A 30 -10.87 17.77 3.26
CA ALA A 30 -10.68 16.34 3.06
C ALA A 30 -11.52 15.81 1.90
N ALA A 31 -12.73 16.35 1.71
CA ALA A 31 -13.56 15.99 0.56
C ALA A 31 -12.87 16.33 -0.77
N ARG A 32 -12.24 17.50 -0.89
CA ARG A 32 -11.42 17.86 -2.06
C ARG A 32 -10.19 16.97 -2.20
N SER A 33 -9.52 16.66 -1.08
CA SER A 33 -8.37 15.75 -1.10
C SER A 33 -8.77 14.33 -1.57
N ALA A 34 -9.94 13.85 -1.14
CA ALA A 34 -10.48 12.56 -1.53
C ALA A 34 -10.82 12.51 -3.02
N ALA A 35 -11.47 13.55 -3.56
CA ALA A 35 -11.76 13.65 -4.99
C ALA A 35 -10.48 13.67 -5.84
N ALA A 36 -9.46 14.42 -5.41
CA ALA A 36 -8.16 14.44 -6.09
C ALA A 36 -7.45 13.07 -6.02
N ALA A 37 -7.50 12.41 -4.87
CA ALA A 37 -6.95 11.06 -4.70
C ALA A 37 -7.69 10.03 -5.57
N ASP A 38 -9.02 10.13 -5.67
CA ASP A 38 -9.82 9.26 -6.55
C ASP A 38 -9.47 9.46 -8.02
N ALA A 39 -9.34 10.71 -8.48
CA ALA A 39 -8.91 11.01 -9.84
C ALA A 39 -7.50 10.48 -10.13
N ALA A 40 -6.57 10.61 -9.18
CA ALA A 40 -5.22 10.05 -9.31
C ALA A 40 -5.22 8.51 -9.34
N LEU A 41 -6.10 7.86 -8.58
CA LEU A 41 -6.29 6.40 -8.65
C LEU A 41 -6.88 5.98 -9.99
N ASP A 42 -7.78 6.77 -10.58
CA ASP A 42 -8.35 6.48 -11.90
C ASP A 42 -7.33 6.66 -13.03
N ASP A 43 -6.45 7.67 -12.95
CA ASP A 43 -5.32 7.83 -13.87
C ASP A 43 -4.37 6.63 -13.79
N LEU A 44 -3.98 6.23 -12.57
CA LEU A 44 -3.13 5.05 -12.36
C LEU A 44 -3.84 3.77 -12.84
N ALA A 45 -5.14 3.65 -12.62
CA ALA A 45 -5.93 2.52 -13.09
C ALA A 45 -5.97 2.44 -14.62
N ALA A 46 -6.05 3.57 -15.32
CA ALA A 46 -5.97 3.62 -16.77
C ALA A 46 -4.58 3.16 -17.27
N ALA A 47 -3.51 3.60 -16.62
CA ALA A 47 -2.15 3.14 -16.94
C ALA A 47 -1.98 1.63 -16.70
N LEU A 48 -2.45 1.11 -15.57
CA LEU A 48 -2.37 -0.33 -15.26
C LEU A 48 -3.28 -1.18 -16.17
N ARG A 49 -4.41 -0.64 -16.63
CA ARG A 49 -5.26 -1.32 -17.62
C ARG A 49 -4.52 -1.60 -18.92
N ALA A 50 -3.63 -0.69 -19.34
CA ALA A 50 -2.80 -0.88 -20.52
C ALA A 50 -1.76 -2.01 -20.37
N CYS A 51 -1.48 -2.45 -19.14
CA CYS A 51 -0.59 -3.58 -18.88
C CYS A 51 -1.23 -4.95 -19.18
N ARG A 52 -2.56 -5.01 -19.36
CA ARG A 52 -3.28 -6.27 -19.60
C ARG A 52 -2.80 -6.94 -20.88
N SER A 53 -2.43 -8.21 -20.76
CA SER A 53 -1.85 -8.99 -21.86
C SER A 53 -2.34 -10.44 -21.89
N GLY A 54 -3.22 -10.85 -20.97
CA GLY A 54 -3.68 -12.22 -20.81
C GLY A 54 -2.64 -13.18 -20.19
N SER A 55 -1.44 -12.68 -19.89
CA SER A 55 -0.36 -13.45 -19.27
C SER A 55 0.04 -12.80 -17.96
N ALA A 56 -0.36 -13.39 -16.84
CA ALA A 56 -0.12 -12.89 -15.49
C ALA A 56 1.34 -12.44 -15.24
N ALA A 57 2.33 -13.18 -15.75
CA ALA A 57 3.75 -12.79 -15.64
C ALA A 57 4.08 -11.49 -16.38
N ARG A 58 3.53 -11.31 -17.58
CA ARG A 58 3.75 -10.12 -18.42
C ARG A 58 3.02 -8.92 -17.84
N GLU A 59 1.78 -9.13 -17.37
CA GLU A 59 1.00 -8.10 -16.68
C GLU A 59 1.72 -7.63 -15.42
N LEU A 60 2.23 -8.54 -14.58
CA LEU A 60 2.98 -8.19 -13.38
C LEU A 60 4.24 -7.37 -13.70
N ARG A 61 5.02 -7.76 -14.73
CA ARG A 61 6.21 -7.02 -15.17
C ARG A 61 5.86 -5.63 -15.73
N ALA A 62 4.82 -5.53 -16.54
CA ALA A 62 4.37 -4.25 -17.08
C ALA A 62 3.85 -3.32 -15.99
N CYS A 63 3.10 -3.86 -15.02
CA CYS A 63 2.68 -3.11 -13.83
C CYS A 63 3.87 -2.64 -13.00
N ALA A 64 4.91 -3.47 -12.85
CA ALA A 64 6.13 -3.09 -12.14
C ALA A 64 6.78 -1.85 -12.74
N ALA A 65 6.90 -1.80 -14.07
CA ALA A 65 7.48 -0.64 -14.77
C ALA A 65 6.65 0.64 -14.53
N VAL A 66 5.32 0.57 -14.69
CA VAL A 66 4.43 1.71 -14.43
C VAL A 66 4.54 2.19 -12.98
N LEU A 67 4.55 1.26 -12.02
CA LEU A 67 4.61 1.59 -10.60
C LEU A 67 5.98 2.18 -10.22
N ALA A 68 7.09 1.65 -10.73
CA ALA A 68 8.43 2.15 -10.48
C ALA A 68 8.68 3.52 -11.11
N GLU A 69 8.05 3.82 -12.25
CA GLU A 69 8.10 5.16 -12.86
C GLU A 69 7.32 6.19 -12.04
N ARG A 70 6.17 5.79 -11.49
CA ARG A 70 5.27 6.69 -10.76
C ARG A 70 5.61 6.86 -9.29
N PHE A 71 6.27 5.88 -8.67
CA PHE A 71 6.44 5.84 -7.23
C PHE A 71 7.88 5.52 -6.80
N THR A 72 8.33 6.27 -5.79
CA THR A 72 9.54 6.02 -5.01
C THR A 72 9.17 5.45 -3.64
N VAL A 73 9.93 4.46 -3.19
CA VAL A 73 9.75 3.85 -1.87
C VAL A 73 10.40 4.73 -0.80
N ASP A 74 9.63 5.09 0.23
CA ASP A 74 10.12 5.81 1.40
C ASP A 74 9.98 4.94 2.66
N LEU A 75 11.11 4.50 3.21
CA LEU A 75 11.18 3.66 4.40
C LEU A 75 11.13 4.45 5.72
N GLY A 76 11.18 5.79 5.67
CA GLY A 76 11.20 6.66 6.84
C GLY A 76 9.90 6.65 7.66
N GLY A 77 8.78 6.21 7.06
CA GLY A 77 7.53 5.98 7.77
C GLY A 77 6.91 7.25 8.38
N THR A 78 7.16 8.41 7.80
CA THR A 78 6.59 9.69 8.23
C THR A 78 5.06 9.72 8.05
N PRO A 79 4.32 10.57 8.76
CA PRO A 79 2.88 10.71 8.56
C PRO A 79 2.49 10.99 7.10
N ALA A 80 3.34 11.69 6.35
CA ALA A 80 3.11 11.99 4.93
C ALA A 80 3.22 10.74 4.04
N THR A 81 4.17 9.84 4.32
CA THR A 81 4.37 8.61 3.54
C THR A 81 3.33 7.54 3.85
N LEU A 82 2.53 7.78 4.91
CA LEU A 82 1.41 6.95 5.33
C LEU A 82 0.04 7.51 4.92
N ALA A 83 -0.02 8.68 4.27
CA ALA A 83 -1.24 9.36 3.84
C ALA A 83 -1.42 9.23 2.32
N PRO A 84 -2.38 8.43 1.81
CA PRO A 84 -2.39 8.09 0.39
C PRO A 84 -2.68 9.22 -0.57
N ASP A 85 -3.46 10.21 -0.17
CA ASP A 85 -3.60 11.46 -0.93
C ASP A 85 -2.25 12.14 -1.14
N ARG A 86 -1.40 12.16 -0.10
CA ARG A 86 -0.03 12.71 -0.18
C ARG A 86 0.91 11.82 -0.96
N VAL A 87 0.81 10.50 -0.81
CA VAL A 87 1.62 9.54 -1.57
C VAL A 87 1.29 9.62 -3.06
N LEU A 88 0.01 9.66 -3.43
CA LEU A 88 -0.46 9.83 -4.81
C LEU A 88 0.02 11.17 -5.40
N ALA A 89 -0.05 12.25 -4.63
CA ALA A 89 0.39 13.57 -5.10
C ALA A 89 1.92 13.72 -5.22
N ARG A 90 2.69 13.06 -4.35
CA ARG A 90 4.17 13.19 -4.31
C ARG A 90 4.91 12.10 -5.07
N GLY A 91 4.24 11.00 -5.39
CA GLY A 91 4.90 9.82 -5.94
C GLY A 91 5.87 9.16 -4.95
N ALA A 92 5.70 9.34 -3.63
CA ALA A 92 6.60 8.75 -2.63
C ALA A 92 5.83 8.28 -1.40
N GLY A 93 6.06 7.04 -0.95
CA GLY A 93 5.28 6.46 0.14
C GLY A 93 5.88 5.21 0.78
N ALA A 94 5.31 4.82 1.92
CA ALA A 94 5.71 3.61 2.62
C ALA A 94 5.31 2.35 1.83
N PRO A 95 6.10 1.25 1.86
CA PRO A 95 5.82 0.03 1.10
C PRO A 95 4.38 -0.48 1.22
N LEU A 96 3.84 -0.58 2.44
CA LEU A 96 2.46 -1.03 2.65
C LEU A 96 1.42 -0.13 1.95
N VAL A 97 1.64 1.19 1.97
CA VAL A 97 0.72 2.15 1.38
C VAL A 97 0.82 2.13 -0.14
N LEU A 98 2.03 2.07 -0.68
CA LEU A 98 2.25 1.90 -2.11
C LEU A 98 1.61 0.61 -2.63
N GLY A 99 1.76 -0.50 -1.91
CA GLY A 99 1.11 -1.76 -2.23
C GLY A 99 -0.43 -1.66 -2.22
N ALA A 100 -0.99 -0.96 -1.24
CA ALA A 100 -2.44 -0.72 -1.17
C ALA A 100 -2.95 0.13 -2.36
N ILE A 101 -2.21 1.19 -2.73
CA ILE A 101 -2.52 2.03 -3.90
C ILE A 101 -2.43 1.20 -5.17
N ALA A 102 -1.35 0.45 -5.37
CA ALA A 102 -1.12 -0.38 -6.55
C ALA A 102 -2.23 -1.42 -6.73
N VAL A 103 -2.60 -2.15 -5.68
CA VAL A 103 -3.69 -3.15 -5.73
C VAL A 103 -5.05 -2.49 -5.98
N THR A 104 -5.30 -1.33 -5.38
CA THR A 104 -6.56 -0.59 -5.57
C THR A 104 -6.70 -0.12 -7.02
N ALA A 105 -5.67 0.52 -7.57
CA ALA A 105 -5.66 0.99 -8.94
C ALA A 105 -5.68 -0.18 -9.95
N ALA A 106 -4.94 -1.28 -9.67
CA ALA A 106 -4.97 -2.48 -10.49
C ALA A 106 -6.38 -3.06 -10.59
N ARG A 107 -7.11 -3.13 -9.48
CA ARG A 107 -8.51 -3.59 -9.47
C ARG A 107 -9.41 -2.68 -10.31
N ARG A 108 -9.30 -1.36 -10.19
CA ARG A 108 -10.01 -0.39 -11.05
C ARG A 108 -9.63 -0.55 -12.54
N GLY A 109 -8.38 -0.92 -12.80
CA GLY A 109 -7.84 -1.21 -14.13
C GLY A 109 -8.20 -2.59 -14.69
N GLY A 110 -8.76 -3.49 -13.87
CA GLY A 110 -9.07 -4.87 -14.25
C GLY A 110 -7.85 -5.81 -14.28
N VAL A 111 -6.79 -5.50 -13.53
CA VAL A 111 -5.61 -6.35 -13.35
C VAL A 111 -5.69 -7.05 -11.99
N ALA A 112 -5.48 -8.37 -11.97
CA ALA A 112 -5.65 -9.20 -10.78
C ALA A 112 -4.40 -9.15 -9.87
N LEU A 113 -4.06 -7.97 -9.34
CA LEU A 113 -3.00 -7.84 -8.34
C LEU A 113 -3.55 -7.98 -6.91
N GLY A 114 -2.70 -8.46 -6.01
CA GLY A 114 -2.97 -8.43 -4.58
C GLY A 114 -1.69 -8.21 -3.77
N LEU A 115 -1.88 -7.95 -2.49
CA LEU A 115 -0.82 -7.58 -1.57
C LEU A 115 -0.44 -8.77 -0.70
N LEU A 116 0.87 -8.97 -0.54
CA LEU A 116 1.48 -9.97 0.31
C LEU A 116 2.20 -9.28 1.48
N ALA A 117 2.07 -9.84 2.68
CA ALA A 117 2.98 -9.58 3.79
C ALA A 117 4.02 -10.70 3.85
N GLY A 118 5.30 -10.33 3.82
CA GLY A 118 6.43 -11.21 4.05
C GLY A 118 7.01 -11.08 5.46
N PRO A 119 8.10 -11.80 5.74
CA PRO A 119 8.80 -11.72 7.03
C PRO A 119 9.40 -10.34 7.26
N HIS A 120 9.65 -9.99 8.52
CA HIS A 120 10.29 -8.74 8.94
C HIS A 120 9.61 -7.45 8.44
N GLY A 121 8.29 -7.49 8.20
CA GLY A 121 7.55 -6.33 7.70
C GLY A 121 7.82 -6.02 6.22
N ARG A 122 8.32 -6.99 5.45
CA ARG A 122 8.40 -6.89 3.99
C ARG A 122 7.00 -6.96 3.38
N TYR A 123 6.77 -6.23 2.30
CA TYR A 123 5.51 -6.21 1.58
C TYR A 123 5.79 -6.38 0.10
N ALA A 124 4.98 -7.18 -0.57
CA ALA A 124 5.15 -7.44 -1.98
C ALA A 124 3.81 -7.44 -2.71
N VAL A 125 3.80 -7.14 -4.00
CA VAL A 125 2.61 -7.28 -4.85
C VAL A 125 2.78 -8.49 -5.73
N ALA A 126 1.74 -9.32 -5.83
CA ALA A 126 1.74 -10.47 -6.71
C ALA A 126 0.49 -10.51 -7.57
N HIS A 127 0.58 -11.20 -8.69
CA HIS A 127 -0.57 -11.45 -9.54
C HIS A 127 -1.35 -12.67 -8.99
N ALA A 128 -2.63 -12.49 -8.67
CA ALA A 128 -3.46 -13.46 -7.96
C ALA A 128 -3.63 -14.80 -8.70
N THR A 129 -3.58 -14.77 -10.04
CA THR A 129 -3.70 -15.98 -10.87
C THR A 129 -2.35 -16.55 -11.31
N TYR A 130 -1.22 -15.96 -10.91
CA TYR A 130 0.08 -16.46 -11.33
C TYR A 130 0.49 -17.61 -10.42
N PRO A 131 0.66 -18.85 -10.95
CA PRO A 131 0.95 -20.02 -10.12
C PRO A 131 2.42 -20.07 -9.67
N LYS A 132 3.27 -19.17 -10.19
CA LYS A 132 4.70 -19.12 -9.87
C LYS A 132 4.99 -18.01 -8.84
N PRO A 133 6.05 -18.15 -8.05
CA PRO A 133 6.44 -17.24 -6.97
C PRO A 133 7.05 -15.92 -7.45
N LEU A 134 6.47 -15.25 -8.45
CA LEU A 134 6.97 -13.96 -8.88
C LEU A 134 6.22 -12.85 -8.15
N VAL A 135 6.96 -11.97 -7.48
CA VAL A 135 6.42 -10.86 -6.71
C VAL A 135 7.17 -9.56 -7.06
N LEU A 136 6.52 -8.43 -6.81
CA LEU A 136 7.13 -7.10 -6.83
C LEU A 136 7.49 -6.75 -5.39
N ASP A 137 8.78 -6.69 -5.07
CA ASP A 137 9.23 -6.34 -3.74
C ASP A 137 9.15 -4.82 -3.55
N LEU A 138 8.30 -4.39 -2.62
CA LEU A 138 8.04 -2.96 -2.37
C LEU A 138 9.12 -2.30 -1.54
N GLN A 139 10.02 -3.06 -0.92
CA GLN A 139 11.20 -2.50 -0.24
C GLN A 139 12.33 -2.25 -1.24
N GLU A 140 12.38 -3.01 -2.33
CA GLU A 140 13.38 -2.89 -3.40
C GLU A 140 12.84 -2.09 -4.61
N GLY A 141 11.95 -1.13 -4.39
CA GLY A 141 11.49 -0.24 -5.48
C GLY A 141 10.64 -0.93 -6.56
N PHE A 142 9.79 -1.88 -6.17
CA PHE A 142 8.98 -2.71 -7.09
C PHE A 142 9.82 -3.66 -7.96
N ALA A 143 11.06 -3.98 -7.56
CA ALA A 143 11.87 -4.98 -8.25
C ALA A 143 11.15 -6.34 -8.29
N LEU A 144 11.18 -6.96 -9.46
CA LEU A 144 10.68 -8.32 -9.64
C LEU A 144 11.61 -9.30 -8.94
N GLN A 145 11.02 -10.13 -8.08
CA GLN A 145 11.73 -11.17 -7.36
C GLN A 145 11.04 -12.51 -7.56
N ASP A 146 11.84 -13.53 -7.85
CA ASP A 146 11.43 -14.92 -7.74
C ASP A 146 11.61 -15.36 -6.28
N VAL A 147 10.51 -15.66 -5.60
CA VAL A 147 10.49 -16.12 -4.20
C VAL A 147 10.36 -17.64 -4.09
N GLY A 148 10.75 -18.39 -5.13
CA GLY A 148 10.72 -19.85 -5.14
C GLY A 148 11.33 -20.46 -3.89
N GLY A 149 10.60 -21.40 -3.29
CA GLY A 149 10.98 -22.05 -2.03
C GLY A 149 10.81 -21.19 -0.77
N ARG A 150 10.41 -19.92 -0.90
CA ARG A 150 10.10 -18.99 0.21
C ARG A 150 8.64 -18.54 0.23
N GLU A 151 7.81 -19.10 -0.65
CA GLU A 151 6.38 -18.80 -0.81
C GLU A 151 5.61 -18.87 0.51
N SER A 152 5.91 -19.86 1.35
CA SER A 152 5.28 -20.07 2.66
C SER A 152 5.53 -18.95 3.66
N LEU A 153 6.50 -18.07 3.39
CA LEU A 153 6.82 -16.91 4.22
C LEU A 153 5.97 -15.69 3.85
N HIS A 154 5.22 -15.75 2.74
CA HIS A 154 4.35 -14.68 2.29
C HIS A 154 2.88 -15.04 2.50
N ARG A 155 2.13 -14.10 3.09
CA ARG A 155 0.70 -14.25 3.35
C ARG A 155 -0.09 -13.19 2.59
N TRP A 156 -1.12 -13.60 1.86
CA TRP A 156 -2.08 -12.70 1.24
C TRP A 156 -2.79 -11.83 2.28
N LEU A 157 -2.88 -10.54 1.99
CA LEU A 157 -3.61 -9.58 2.81
C LEU A 157 -4.95 -9.25 2.18
N CYS A 158 -6.02 -9.39 2.97
CA CYS A 158 -7.29 -8.80 2.59
C CYS A 158 -7.29 -7.29 2.88
N ALA A 159 -8.24 -6.56 2.30
CA ALA A 159 -8.32 -5.11 2.44
C ALA A 159 -8.42 -4.66 3.91
N HIS A 160 -9.15 -5.41 4.76
CA HIS A 160 -9.27 -5.12 6.20
C HIS A 160 -7.93 -5.22 6.94
N GLU A 161 -7.13 -6.24 6.61
CA GLU A 161 -5.82 -6.42 7.24
C GLU A 161 -4.81 -5.37 6.77
N THR A 162 -4.85 -5.00 5.49
CA THR A 162 -4.07 -3.88 4.95
C THR A 162 -4.44 -2.58 5.66
N ALA A 163 -5.73 -2.29 5.75
CA ALA A 163 -6.31 -1.16 6.48
C ALA A 163 -5.83 -1.09 7.94
N GLN A 164 -5.96 -2.19 8.68
CA GLN A 164 -5.55 -2.29 10.07
C GLN A 164 -4.05 -2.01 10.22
N ARG A 165 -3.21 -2.62 9.37
CA ARG A 165 -1.76 -2.40 9.41
C ARG A 165 -1.37 -0.95 9.07
N VAL A 166 -2.03 -0.31 8.11
CA VAL A 166 -1.81 1.12 7.81
C VAL A 166 -2.17 1.97 9.03
N ALA A 167 -3.29 1.67 9.70
CA ALA A 167 -3.69 2.37 10.92
C ALA A 167 -2.71 2.15 12.09
N GLU A 168 -2.16 0.95 12.23
CA GLU A 168 -1.10 0.62 13.19
C GLU A 168 0.19 1.40 12.91
N LEU A 169 0.65 1.46 11.66
CA LEU A 169 1.81 2.24 11.25
C LEU A 169 1.62 3.73 11.53
N ARG A 170 0.44 4.28 11.24
CA ARG A 170 0.13 5.68 11.56
C ARG A 170 0.16 5.95 13.06
N ARG A 171 -0.34 5.02 13.87
CA ARG A 171 -0.28 5.12 15.34
C ARG A 171 1.14 5.02 15.88
N SER A 172 1.99 4.15 15.31
CA SER A 172 3.39 4.02 15.73
C SER A 172 4.25 5.20 15.28
N GLY A 173 4.05 5.71 14.06
CA GLY A 173 4.71 6.93 13.55
C GLY A 173 4.42 8.15 14.43
N ARG A 174 3.14 8.41 14.75
CA ARG A 174 2.76 9.50 15.67
C ARG A 174 3.41 9.38 17.05
N ARG A 175 3.60 8.16 17.55
CA ARG A 175 4.29 7.92 18.83
C ARG A 175 5.79 8.19 18.75
N LYS A 176 6.43 7.90 17.61
CA LYS A 176 7.84 8.25 17.39
C LYS A 176 8.02 9.76 17.32
N ASP A 177 7.18 10.45 16.54
CA ASP A 177 7.24 11.91 16.41
C ASP A 177 7.02 12.61 17.76
N ALA A 178 6.04 12.17 18.55
CA ALA A 178 5.80 12.72 19.89
C ALA A 178 6.98 12.49 20.86
N ARG A 179 7.71 11.39 20.74
CA ARG A 179 8.93 11.12 21.54
C ARG A 179 10.12 11.97 21.09
N THR A 180 10.24 12.25 19.79
CA THR A 180 11.29 13.13 19.26
C THR A 180 11.06 14.60 19.63
N VAL A 181 9.80 15.02 19.80
CA VAL A 181 9.44 16.40 20.13
C VAL A 181 9.36 16.66 21.65
N ALA A 182 9.27 15.62 22.48
CA ALA A 182 9.33 15.78 23.94
C ALA A 182 10.71 16.34 24.34
N PRO A 183 10.79 17.54 24.96
CA PRO A 183 12.06 18.05 25.44
C PRO A 183 12.63 17.06 26.45
N ALA A 184 13.92 16.75 26.34
CA ALA A 184 14.63 15.97 27.34
C ALA A 184 14.37 16.63 28.70
N ALA A 185 13.59 15.98 29.56
CA ALA A 185 13.37 16.46 30.91
C ALA A 185 14.76 16.55 31.56
N ALA A 186 15.21 17.77 31.83
CA ALA A 186 16.48 18.01 32.48
C ALA A 186 16.49 17.22 33.80
N PRO A 187 17.57 16.48 34.11
CA PRO A 187 17.65 15.80 35.39
C PRO A 187 17.54 16.83 36.49
N ALA A 188 16.54 16.65 37.37
CA ALA A 188 16.39 17.47 38.55
C ALA A 188 17.67 17.33 39.40
N LEU A 189 18.44 18.41 39.47
CA LEU A 189 19.54 18.53 40.41
C LEU A 189 18.94 18.64 41.81
N SER A 190 18.83 17.51 42.50
CA SER A 190 18.56 17.50 43.93
C SER A 190 19.77 18.12 44.66
N SER A 191 19.51 19.19 45.40
CA SER A 191 20.46 19.87 46.30
C SER A 191 20.53 19.18 47.65
#